data_AF-A0A8S0FJ47-F1
#
_entry.id   AF-A0A8S0FJ47-F1
#
_cell.length_a   1.000
_cell.length_b   1.000
_cell.length_c   1.000
_cell.angle_alpha   90.00
_cell.angle_beta   90.00
_cell.angle_gamma   90.00
#
_symmetry.space_group_name_H-M   'P 1'
#
loop_
_entity.id
_entity.type
_entity.pdbx_description
1 polymer ?
#
loop_
_entity_poly.entity_id
_entity_poly.type
_entity_poly.pdbx_seq_one_letter_code
_entity_poly.pdbx_strand_id
1 'polypeptide(L)' 'MEFHQPIAARVLEEAQKLGALPYPVGAESKYEIPPLFYRLSGTFRQANPQLEHCAIRINPNRGGEETILRILRESIASI' A
#
# COMPACT_ATOMS: atom_id res chain seq x y z
N MET A 1 4.13 6.18 -3.29
CA MET A 1 3.49 7.38 -2.73
C MET A 1 4.08 7.64 -1.36
N GLU A 2 4.20 8.91 -0.96
CA GLU A 2 4.79 9.34 0.30
C GLU A 2 3.79 10.22 1.07
N PHE A 3 3.74 10.06 2.39
CA PHE A 3 2.92 10.77 3.34
C PHE A 3 3.75 11.81 4.09
N HIS A 4 3.12 12.93 4.46
CA HIS A 4 3.76 13.98 5.26
C HIS A 4 4.02 13.57 6.71
N GLN A 5 3.32 12.53 7.18
CA GLN A 5 3.42 11.99 8.53
C GLN A 5 3.86 10.52 8.46
N PRO A 6 4.50 9.98 9.52
CA PRO A 6 4.96 8.59 9.55
C PRO A 6 3.80 7.60 9.78
N ILE A 7 2.87 7.56 8.82
CA ILE A 7 1.61 6.78 8.90
C ILE A 7 1.60 5.55 8.00
N ALA A 8 2.68 5.26 7.28
CA ALA A 8 2.70 4.21 6.24
C ALA A 8 2.24 2.85 6.77
N ALA A 9 2.77 2.41 7.92
CA ALA A 9 2.40 1.12 8.51
C ALA A 9 0.92 1.03 8.90
N ARG A 10 0.37 2.09 9.49
CA ARG A 10 -1.04 2.17 9.89
C ARG A 10 -1.97 2.17 8.67
N VAL A 11 -1.59 2.91 7.62
CA VAL A 11 -2.34 2.90 6.35
C VAL A 11 -2.34 1.51 5.72
N LEU A 12 -1.22 0.77 5.73
CA LEU A 12 -1.18 -0.61 5.20
C LEU A 12 -2.11 -1.56 5.99
N GLU A 13 -2.15 -1.42 7.31
CA GLU A 13 -3.03 -2.22 8.17
C GLU A 13 -4.52 -1.96 7.87
N GLU A 14 -4.92 -0.69 7.79
CA GLU A 14 -6.31 -0.34 7.46
C GLU A 14 -6.66 -0.70 6.02
N ALA A 15 -5.75 -0.53 5.06
CA ALA A 15 -5.99 -0.87 3.66
C ALA A 15 -6.27 -2.37 3.48
N GLN A 16 -5.60 -3.23 4.26
CA GLN A 16 -5.88 -4.66 4.25
C GLN A 16 -7.33 -4.96 4.65
N LYS A 17 -7.86 -4.28 5.69
CA LYS A 17 -9.24 -4.44 6.16
C LYS A 17 -10.26 -4.00 5.09
N LEU A 18 -9.86 -3.07 4.22
CA LEU A 18 -10.68 -2.52 3.14
C LEU A 18 -10.52 -3.26 1.78
N GLY A 19 -9.81 -4.38 1.77
CA GLY A 19 -9.70 -5.28 0.61
C GLY A 19 -8.42 -5.13 -0.22
N ALA A 20 -7.44 -4.33 0.22
CA ALA A 20 -6.12 -4.34 -0.42
C ALA A 20 -5.34 -5.61 -0.07
N LEU A 21 -4.55 -6.11 -1.02
CA LEU A 21 -3.65 -7.22 -0.75
C LEU A 21 -2.49 -6.74 0.13
N PRO A 22 -2.11 -7.48 1.19
CA PRO A 22 -1.03 -7.08 2.11
C PRO A 22 0.35 -7.62 1.70
N TYR A 23 0.44 -8.53 0.75
CA TYR A 23 1.69 -9.06 0.21
C TYR A 23 1.48 -9.64 -1.21
N PRO A 24 2.52 -9.61 -2.06
CA PRO A 24 2.44 -10.19 -3.40
C PRO A 24 2.56 -11.72 -3.36
N VAL A 25 1.98 -12.38 -4.35
CA VAL A 25 2.18 -13.83 -4.62
C VAL A 25 3.17 -14.02 -5.76
N GLY A 26 2.99 -13.28 -6.86
CA GLY A 26 3.91 -13.26 -7.99
C GLY A 26 4.12 -11.88 -8.58
N ALA A 27 3.54 -10.83 -7.97
CA ALA A 27 3.49 -9.47 -8.49
C ALA A 27 2.89 -9.42 -9.90
N GLU A 28 1.56 -9.57 -9.96
CA GLU A 28 0.69 -9.65 -11.17
C GLU A 28 0.33 -11.09 -11.61
N SER A 29 0.38 -12.05 -10.68
CA SER A 29 -0.17 -13.38 -10.90
C SER A 29 -1.68 -13.33 -11.13
N LYS A 30 -2.24 -14.41 -11.71
CA LYS A 30 -3.70 -14.58 -11.90
C LYS A 30 -4.53 -14.52 -10.60
N TYR A 31 -3.88 -14.60 -9.43
CA TYR A 31 -4.52 -14.55 -8.12
C TYR A 31 -4.57 -13.13 -7.54
N GLU A 32 -3.82 -12.19 -8.11
CA GLU A 32 -3.71 -10.82 -7.61
C GLU A 32 -4.69 -9.90 -8.34
N ILE A 33 -5.98 -10.01 -7.99
CA ILE A 33 -7.06 -9.19 -8.56
C ILE A 33 -7.19 -7.84 -7.83
N PRO A 34 -7.35 -7.79 -6.48
CA PRO A 34 -7.47 -6.52 -5.76
C PRO A 34 -6.16 -5.73 -5.78
N PRO A 35 -6.19 -4.40 -5.54
CA PRO A 35 -4.97 -3.61 -5.50
C PRO A 35 -4.06 -4.06 -4.36
N LEU A 36 -2.75 -4.11 -4.62
CA LEU A 36 -1.73 -4.42 -3.64
C LEU A 36 -1.24 -3.12 -3.00
N PHE A 37 -1.37 -3.02 -1.68
CA PHE A 37 -0.79 -1.96 -0.86
C PHE A 37 0.35 -2.59 -0.07
N TYR A 38 1.59 -2.15 -0.31
CA TYR A 38 2.76 -2.84 0.24
C TYR A 38 3.89 -1.90 0.63
N ARG A 39 4.76 -2.38 1.52
CA ARG A 39 5.99 -1.66 1.90
C ARG A 39 6.96 -1.49 0.73
N LEU A 40 7.89 -0.57 0.89
CA LEU A 40 9.01 -0.39 -0.03
C LEU A 40 9.88 -1.65 -0.15
N SER A 41 10.63 -1.75 -1.26
CA SER A 41 11.59 -2.84 -1.47
C SER A 41 12.70 -2.80 -0.41
N GLY A 42 13.38 -3.93 -0.20
CA GLY A 42 14.51 -3.99 0.72
C GLY A 42 15.61 -2.99 0.36
N THR A 43 15.93 -2.87 -0.93
CA THR A 43 16.94 -1.94 -1.43
C THR A 43 16.58 -0.47 -1.19
N PHE A 44 15.32 -0.08 -1.36
CA PHE A 44 14.87 1.29 -1.06
C PHE A 44 14.94 1.61 0.42
N ARG A 45 14.54 0.68 1.29
CA ARG A 45 14.62 0.87 2.75
C ARG A 45 16.06 0.92 3.25
N GLN A 46 16.97 0.16 2.64
CA GLN A 46 18.41 0.25 2.95
C GLN A 46 19.00 1.59 2.52
N ALA A 47 18.64 2.07 1.32
CA ALA A 47 19.14 3.36 0.82
C ALA A 47 18.53 4.56 1.55
N ASN A 48 17.28 4.46 2.00
CA ASN A 48 16.58 5.51 2.72
C ASN A 48 15.67 4.95 3.82
N PRO A 49 16.22 4.64 5.01
CA PRO A 49 15.49 3.97 6.09
C PRO A 49 14.27 4.74 6.57
N GLN A 50 14.34 6.07 6.62
CA GLN A 50 13.24 6.91 7.11
C GLN A 50 12.00 6.83 6.20
N LEU A 51 12.20 6.57 4.90
CA LEU A 51 11.11 6.49 3.94
C LEU A 51 10.15 5.32 4.22
N GLU A 52 10.59 4.28 4.95
CA GLU A 52 9.74 3.14 5.26
C GLU A 52 8.56 3.50 6.17
N HIS A 53 8.69 4.58 6.96
CA HIS A 53 7.64 5.08 7.84
C HIS A 53 6.65 6.00 7.13
N CYS A 54 7.05 6.60 6.01
CA CYS A 54 6.27 7.61 5.30
C CYS A 54 5.81 7.17 3.91
N ALA A 55 6.31 6.08 3.32
CA ALA A 55 5.97 5.71 1.95
C ALA A 55 5.49 4.27 1.79
N ILE A 56 4.54 4.11 0.87
CA ILE A 56 3.99 2.82 0.44
C ILE A 56 4.03 2.68 -1.08
N ARG A 57 4.00 1.44 -1.55
CA ARG A 57 3.80 1.05 -2.94
C ARG A 57 2.36 0.63 -3.15
N ILE A 58 1.79 1.06 -4.27
CA ILE A 58 0.47 0.64 -4.71
C ILE A 58 0.65 0.01 -6.10
N ASN A 59 0.25 -1.25 -6.25
CA ASN A 59 0.00 -1.83 -7.57
C ASN A 59 -1.52 -1.92 -7.75
N PRO A 60 -2.11 -1.19 -8.72
CA PRO A 60 -3.53 -1.27 -9.01
C PRO A 60 -4.05 -2.70 -9.28
N ASN A 61 -3.19 -3.58 -9.81
CA ASN A 61 -3.58 -4.89 -10.33
C ASN A 61 -4.79 -4.76 -11.29
N ARG A 62 -5.94 -5.34 -10.95
CA ARG A 62 -7.19 -5.21 -11.71
C ARG A 62 -8.19 -4.24 -11.06
N GLY A 63 -7.79 -3.55 -9.99
CA GLY A 63 -8.59 -2.52 -9.33
C GLY A 63 -8.57 -1.22 -10.11
N GLY A 64 -9.76 -0.59 -10.24
CA GLY A 64 -9.89 0.75 -10.79
C GLY A 64 -9.40 1.84 -9.83
N GLU A 65 -9.07 3.00 -10.38
CA GLU A 65 -8.55 4.16 -9.67
C GLU A 65 -9.48 4.63 -8.54
N GLU A 66 -10.80 4.63 -8.75
CA GLU A 66 -11.76 5.02 -7.73
C GLU A 66 -11.73 4.10 -6.51
N THR A 67 -11.51 2.80 -6.73
CA THR A 67 -11.36 1.83 -5.62
C THR A 67 -10.08 2.09 -4.83
N ILE A 68 -8.98 2.41 -5.51
CA ILE A 68 -7.70 2.72 -4.87
C ILE A 68 -7.82 4.00 -4.05
N LEU A 69 -8.41 5.05 -4.63
CA LEU A 69 -8.63 6.32 -3.95
C LEU A 69 -9.56 6.17 -2.74
N ARG A 70 -10.62 5.37 -2.87
CA ARG A 70 -11.53 5.05 -1.77
C ARG A 70 -10.79 4.36 -0.62
N ILE A 71 -10.08 3.26 -0.91
CA ILE A 71 -9.29 2.53 0.11
C ILE A 71 -8.31 3.48 0.78
N LEU A 72 -7.57 4.28 -0.01
CA LEU A 72 -6.57 5.19 0.53
C LEU A 72 -7.18 6.25 1.46
N ARG A 73 -8.28 6.88 1.06
CA ARG A 73 -8.97 7.91 1.85
C ARG A 73 -9.54 7.33 3.15
N GLU A 74 -10.21 6.19 3.06
CA GLU A 74 -10.80 5.52 4.23
C GLU A 74 -9.69 5.05 5.19
N SER A 75 -8.60 4.46 4.69
CA SER A 75 -7.46 4.06 5.54
C SER A 75 -6.82 5.23 6.29
N ILE A 76 -6.69 6.40 5.64
CA ILE A 76 -6.15 7.60 6.27
C ILE A 76 -7.15 8.18 7.29
N ALA A 77 -8.45 8.14 7.00
CA ALA A 77 -9.48 8.66 7.90
C ALA A 77 -9.67 7.82 9.17
N SER A 78 -9.24 6.56 9.15
CA SER A 78 -9.34 5.62 10.27
C SER A 78 -8.16 5.66 11.26
N ILE A 79 -7.18 6.57 11.09
CA ILE A 79 -5.92 6.62 11.88
C ILE A 79 -5.57 8.02 12.39
#